data_AF-A0A928VB85-F1
#
_entry.id   AF-A0A928VB85-F1
#
_cell.length_a   1.000
_cell.length_b   1.000
_cell.length_c   1.000
_cell.angle_alpha   90.00
_cell.angle_beta   90.00
_cell.angle_gamma   90.00
#
_symmetry.space_group_name_H-M   'P 1'
#
loop_
_entity.id
_entity.type
_entity.pdbx_description
1 polymer ?
#
loop_
_entity_poly.entity_id
_entity_poly.type
_entity_poly.pdbx_seq_one_letter_code
_entity_poly.pdbx_strand_id
1 'polypeptide(L)'
;MISSILTQNYPIFTPNQLLTDQDLNGIVNYVEELDQLTRTYFIGMGIVQGLEVQHFSNPTRIQIAPGFGLTSEGFFIQRKVEPESNKAFTHYQEISIAKNLFIRSESRQESYLVKELLTEQTGNNVQPLTEEELKQQIIVVLYDWIDIPRGETCQLNYDEQRSKNRTFRLRFFLLPRTQPQNAPSTMLSAESLLRAGYPTSQLPEPWKTFSDRAGTAAIFEARDRFVEAEEFRLQVQRFGQVENSVDLTKIKDYSTFQENYFRICETAIAAIDRAFPELFRLFSPFFSTFHPNSKQDFATLAPSLTTLLQRFRSRTNNAIPLYTLQYFYDYLSQLVAAYAELVEAVFDLMDDAAPDAGRFPQFLMLGLVPPLNQQGFEVSSSYRSQFIQTRIYNNNQYRVQQVRHLYDRLLKLCDFENGKESFLPQAFYKTPVKITQSPDRSAQVSDQAIPYYLNYPKVYQFWNYDAYRKGRSKHQPAYYHSDSNHVFNELTYRLDDYNFYRIEGHLGRSNTDALKLIRDYQHRYNLPFDVITLKLGSLDSFK
;
A
#
# COMPACT_ATOMS: atom_id res chain seq x y z
N MET A 1 8.00 3.49 -19.74
CA MET A 1 8.88 3.56 -20.92
C MET A 1 10.30 3.30 -20.43
N ILE A 2 10.99 2.28 -20.96
CA ILE A 2 12.42 2.08 -20.69
C ILE A 2 13.12 3.25 -21.39
N SER A 3 13.69 4.18 -20.63
CA SER A 3 14.45 5.28 -21.22
C SER A 3 15.68 4.68 -21.93
N SER A 4 15.95 5.22 -23.11
CA SER A 4 17.07 4.87 -23.98
C SER A 4 18.40 5.28 -23.36
N ILE A 5 18.81 4.61 -22.28
CA ILE A 5 20.05 4.91 -21.54
C ILE A 5 21.23 4.12 -22.11
N LEU A 6 20.98 2.95 -22.71
CA LEU A 6 22.06 2.04 -23.11
C LEU A 6 22.72 2.50 -24.41
N THR A 7 24.03 2.73 -24.36
CA THR A 7 24.87 2.95 -25.54
C THR A 7 24.74 1.73 -26.47
N GLN A 8 24.19 1.94 -27.69
CA GLN A 8 23.80 0.84 -28.59
C GLN A 8 24.97 0.19 -29.34
N ASN A 9 26.20 0.64 -29.12
CA ASN A 9 27.39 0.13 -29.76
C ASN A 9 28.55 0.02 -28.78
N TYR A 10 29.46 -0.91 -29.07
CA TYR A 10 30.76 -1.03 -28.41
C TYR A 10 31.82 -1.30 -29.50
N PRO A 11 33.07 -0.86 -29.31
CA PRO A 11 34.11 -1.07 -30.31
C PRO A 11 34.51 -2.55 -30.40
N ILE A 12 34.72 -3.03 -31.63
CA ILE A 12 35.21 -4.39 -31.91
C ILE A 12 36.68 -4.28 -32.35
N PHE A 13 37.58 -4.92 -31.61
CA PHE A 13 39.00 -4.89 -31.92
C PHE A 13 39.36 -5.83 -33.08
N THR A 14 40.17 -5.31 -34.01
CA THR A 14 40.68 -6.08 -35.16
C THR A 14 42.20 -6.19 -35.11
N PRO A 15 42.80 -7.24 -35.72
CA PRO A 15 44.25 -7.37 -35.77
C PRO A 15 44.92 -6.14 -36.39
N ASN A 16 45.98 -5.66 -35.75
CA ASN A 16 46.77 -4.49 -36.16
C ASN A 16 46.03 -3.14 -36.10
N GLN A 17 44.88 -3.06 -35.40
CA GLN A 17 44.21 -1.79 -35.13
C GLN A 17 45.01 -0.93 -34.14
N LEU A 18 45.08 0.38 -34.41
CA LEU A 18 45.58 1.35 -33.43
C LEU A 18 44.53 1.57 -32.35
N LEU A 19 44.89 1.30 -31.09
CA LEU A 19 44.00 1.53 -29.93
C LEU A 19 43.97 3.01 -29.56
N THR A 20 42.77 3.56 -29.44
CA THR A 20 42.54 4.93 -28.97
C THR A 20 41.97 4.95 -27.55
N ASP A 21 42.06 6.10 -26.88
CA ASP A 21 41.40 6.34 -25.60
C ASP A 21 39.87 6.24 -25.73
N GLN A 22 39.31 6.62 -26.87
CA GLN A 22 37.88 6.47 -27.18
C GLN A 22 37.46 4.99 -27.20
N ASP A 23 38.28 4.10 -27.76
CA ASP A 23 37.96 2.67 -27.82
C ASP A 23 37.91 2.06 -26.41
N LEU A 24 38.91 2.33 -25.57
CA LEU A 24 39.00 1.77 -24.22
C LEU A 24 37.95 2.38 -23.28
N ASN A 25 37.81 3.70 -23.28
CA ASN A 25 36.80 4.38 -22.48
C ASN A 25 35.39 4.01 -22.95
N GLY A 26 35.19 3.78 -24.24
CA GLY A 26 33.93 3.29 -24.81
C GLY A 26 33.51 1.94 -24.23
N ILE A 27 34.44 0.98 -24.11
CA ILE A 27 34.16 -0.32 -23.47
C ILE A 27 33.85 -0.16 -21.99
N VAL A 28 34.64 0.64 -21.26
CA VAL A 28 34.40 0.88 -19.83
C VAL A 28 33.01 1.48 -19.61
N ASN A 29 32.66 2.53 -20.35
CA ASN A 29 31.35 3.15 -20.25
C ASN A 29 30.21 2.17 -20.58
N TYR A 30 30.36 1.38 -21.65
CA TYR A 30 29.35 0.39 -22.04
C TYR A 30 29.12 -0.68 -20.95
N VAL A 31 30.20 -1.20 -20.35
CA VAL A 31 30.12 -2.20 -19.27
C VAL A 31 29.57 -1.58 -17.99
N GLU A 32 29.97 -0.35 -17.64
CA GLU A 32 29.44 0.37 -16.47
C GLU A 32 27.93 0.65 -16.61
N GLU A 33 27.48 1.08 -17.79
CA GLU A 33 26.06 1.28 -18.08
C GLU A 33 25.26 -0.04 -17.96
N LEU A 34 25.80 -1.15 -18.47
CA LEU A 34 25.17 -2.47 -18.33
C LEU A 34 25.04 -2.91 -16.86
N ASP A 35 26.06 -2.69 -16.05
CA ASP A 35 26.04 -3.04 -14.63
C ASP A 35 25.07 -2.15 -13.84
N GLN A 36 25.05 -0.85 -14.14
CA GLN A 36 24.07 0.11 -13.61
C GLN A 36 22.62 -0.30 -13.93
N LEU A 37 22.35 -0.64 -15.19
CA LEU A 37 21.02 -1.10 -15.62
C LEU A 37 20.66 -2.43 -14.94
N THR A 38 21.63 -3.34 -14.78
CA THR A 38 21.41 -4.61 -14.09
C THR A 38 20.95 -4.38 -12.65
N ARG A 39 21.63 -3.48 -11.91
CA ARG A 39 21.27 -3.12 -10.54
C ARG A 39 19.88 -2.48 -10.47
N THR A 40 19.63 -1.48 -11.32
CA THR A 40 18.38 -0.72 -11.32
C THR A 40 17.17 -1.56 -11.70
N TYR A 41 17.29 -2.47 -12.68
CA TYR A 41 16.15 -3.24 -13.22
C TYR A 41 15.98 -4.64 -12.64
N PHE A 42 17.05 -5.27 -12.13
CA PHE A 42 17.00 -6.65 -11.61
C PHE A 42 17.33 -6.78 -10.13
N ILE A 43 17.83 -5.75 -9.45
CA ILE A 43 18.09 -5.81 -8.01
C ILE A 43 17.07 -4.93 -7.29
N GLY A 44 17.20 -3.62 -7.45
CA GLY A 44 16.43 -2.65 -6.68
C GLY A 44 17.16 -1.33 -6.57
N MET A 45 16.54 -0.40 -5.87
CA MET A 45 17.10 0.91 -5.58
C MET A 45 16.72 1.34 -4.16
N GLY A 46 17.52 2.19 -3.55
CA GLY A 46 17.40 2.61 -2.15
C GLY A 46 18.48 2.01 -1.24
N ILE A 47 18.36 2.27 0.06
CA ILE A 47 19.30 1.85 1.09
C ILE A 47 19.00 0.41 1.50
N VAL A 48 19.93 -0.51 1.21
CA VAL A 48 19.79 -1.93 1.54
C VAL A 48 20.09 -2.18 3.01
N GLN A 49 21.12 -1.53 3.55
CA GLN A 49 21.56 -1.74 4.92
C GLN A 49 22.30 -0.51 5.47
N GLY A 50 22.06 -0.18 6.74
CA GLY A 50 22.82 0.84 7.47
C GLY A 50 22.56 2.26 6.97
N LEU A 51 23.60 3.11 6.91
CA LEU A 51 23.47 4.54 6.57
C LEU A 51 22.46 5.27 7.49
N GLU A 52 22.45 4.88 8.77
CA GLU A 52 21.63 5.50 9.81
C GLU A 52 22.30 6.77 10.32
N VAL A 53 21.51 7.82 10.51
CA VAL A 53 21.99 9.10 11.04
C VAL A 53 21.88 9.09 12.55
N GLN A 54 22.95 9.46 13.24
CA GLN A 54 23.00 9.65 14.68
C GLN A 54 23.43 11.06 15.00
N HIS A 55 22.71 11.72 15.90
CA HIS A 55 22.98 13.07 16.35
C HIS A 55 23.43 13.06 17.81
N PHE A 56 24.59 13.67 18.07
CA PHE A 56 25.16 13.82 19.41
C PHE A 56 25.34 15.30 19.74
N SER A 57 25.06 15.69 20.99
CA SER A 57 25.41 16.99 21.55
C SER A 57 26.75 16.94 22.30
N ASN A 58 27.34 18.13 22.52
CA ASN A 58 28.57 18.34 23.30
C ASN A 58 29.83 17.58 22.81
N PRO A 59 30.48 17.99 21.71
CA PRO A 59 30.07 18.99 20.72
C PRO A 59 29.03 18.42 19.75
N THR A 60 28.22 19.31 19.17
CA THR A 60 27.23 18.97 18.12
C THR A 60 27.92 18.28 16.96
N ARG A 61 27.58 17.02 16.72
CA ARG A 61 28.15 16.22 15.65
C ARG A 61 27.14 15.23 15.09
N ILE A 62 27.28 14.95 13.81
CA ILE A 62 26.50 13.92 13.12
C ILE A 62 27.41 12.74 12.82
N GLN A 63 26.98 11.53 13.16
CA GLN A 63 27.63 10.30 12.73
C GLN A 63 26.68 9.53 11.82
N ILE A 64 27.22 8.92 10.77
CA ILE A 64 26.45 8.07 9.88
C ILE A 64 27.00 6.66 9.97
N ALA A 65 26.13 5.70 10.28
CA ALA A 65 26.51 4.31 10.39
C ALA A 65 27.03 3.76 9.05
N PRO A 66 27.98 2.81 9.08
CA PRO A 66 28.39 2.09 7.88
C PRO A 66 27.19 1.40 7.22
N GLY A 67 27.24 1.24 5.90
CA GLY A 67 26.12 0.72 5.15
C GLY A 67 26.28 0.90 3.65
N PHE A 68 25.26 0.47 2.91
CA PHE A 68 25.27 0.58 1.46
C PHE A 68 23.85 0.70 0.88
N GLY A 69 23.79 1.24 -0.33
CA GLY A 69 22.56 1.43 -1.09
C GLY A 69 22.83 1.62 -2.58
N LEU A 70 21.76 1.59 -3.35
CA LEU A 70 21.76 1.76 -4.81
C LEU A 70 20.94 2.98 -5.18
N THR A 71 21.47 3.87 -6.01
CA THR A 71 20.71 5.01 -6.54
C THR A 71 19.76 4.56 -7.66
N SER A 72 18.86 5.44 -8.14
CA SER A 72 17.93 5.09 -9.22
C SER A 72 18.59 4.97 -10.60
N GLU A 73 19.84 5.44 -10.76
CA GLU A 73 20.69 5.15 -11.92
C GLU A 73 21.65 3.98 -11.69
N GLY A 74 21.59 3.29 -10.55
CA GLY A 74 22.41 2.09 -10.30
C GLY A 74 23.80 2.36 -9.75
N PHE A 75 24.09 3.60 -9.31
CA PHE A 75 25.32 3.90 -8.58
C PHE A 75 25.30 3.23 -7.21
N PHE A 76 26.42 2.60 -6.85
CA PHE A 76 26.57 1.90 -5.59
C PHE A 76 27.20 2.82 -4.55
N ILE A 77 26.40 3.24 -3.56
CA ILE A 77 26.86 4.04 -2.43
C ILE A 77 27.26 3.07 -1.32
N GLN A 78 28.52 3.09 -0.92
CA GLN A 78 29.04 2.28 0.17
C GLN A 78 29.83 3.13 1.16
N ARG A 79 29.42 3.12 2.42
CA ARG A 79 30.19 3.65 3.55
C ARG A 79 30.79 2.48 4.32
N LYS A 80 32.09 2.27 4.16
CA LYS A 80 32.84 1.18 4.81
C LYS A 80 33.07 1.45 6.30
N VAL A 81 33.40 0.39 7.03
CA VAL A 81 33.89 0.46 8.42
C VAL A 81 35.40 0.70 8.39
N GLU A 82 35.81 1.96 8.26
CA GLU A 82 37.22 2.35 8.32
C GLU A 82 37.38 3.52 9.32
N PRO A 83 38.57 3.71 9.92
CA PRO A 83 38.79 4.76 10.92
C PRO A 83 38.47 6.17 10.39
N GLU A 84 38.76 6.41 9.11
CA GLU A 84 38.49 7.71 8.47
C GLU A 84 37.03 7.89 8.06
N SER A 85 36.35 6.80 7.63
CA SER A 85 34.93 6.85 7.25
C SER A 85 33.99 6.83 8.46
N ASN A 86 34.47 6.53 9.67
CA ASN A 86 33.68 6.61 10.90
C ASN A 86 33.82 7.96 11.63
N LYS A 87 34.56 8.93 11.05
CA LYS A 87 34.63 10.30 11.59
C LYS A 87 33.24 10.94 11.58
N ALA A 88 32.91 11.61 12.67
CA ALA A 88 31.68 12.39 12.77
C ALA A 88 31.84 13.73 12.03
N PHE A 89 30.76 14.18 11.39
CA PHE A 89 30.68 15.51 10.80
C PHE A 89 30.50 16.55 11.90
N THR A 90 31.31 17.58 11.85
CA THR A 90 31.38 18.64 12.88
C THR A 90 31.17 20.03 12.31
N HIS A 91 31.38 20.19 11.01
CA HIS A 91 31.30 21.47 10.31
C HIS A 91 30.49 21.35 9.02
N TYR A 92 30.12 22.49 8.46
CA TYR A 92 29.56 22.56 7.11
C TYR A 92 30.15 23.72 6.31
N GLN A 93 30.04 23.64 4.99
CA GLN A 93 30.34 24.72 4.06
C GLN A 93 29.19 24.91 3.07
N GLU A 94 28.93 26.15 2.65
CA GLU A 94 27.95 26.42 1.59
C GLU A 94 28.63 26.33 0.23
N ILE A 95 28.11 25.48 -0.65
CA ILE A 95 28.67 25.25 -1.98
C ILE A 95 27.59 25.24 -3.07
N SER A 96 27.98 25.70 -4.26
CA SER A 96 27.17 25.65 -5.47
C SER A 96 27.39 24.32 -6.20
N ILE A 97 26.32 23.56 -6.43
CA ILE A 97 26.34 22.24 -7.07
C ILE A 97 25.44 22.20 -8.29
N ALA A 98 25.90 21.59 -9.38
CA ALA A 98 25.14 21.48 -10.61
C ALA A 98 23.79 20.76 -10.38
N LYS A 99 22.72 21.37 -10.87
CA LYS A 99 21.35 20.90 -10.64
C LYS A 99 21.08 19.49 -11.14
N ASN A 100 21.69 19.13 -12.27
CA ASN A 100 21.50 17.85 -12.93
C ASN A 100 21.95 16.63 -12.12
N LEU A 101 22.78 16.81 -11.07
CA LEU A 101 23.19 15.74 -10.17
C LEU A 101 22.05 15.28 -9.26
N PHE A 102 21.09 16.17 -9.02
CA PHE A 102 19.88 15.88 -8.25
C PHE A 102 18.69 15.60 -9.17
N ILE A 103 18.48 16.42 -10.20
CA ILE A 103 17.31 16.33 -11.08
C ILE A 103 17.76 16.22 -12.53
N ARG A 104 17.59 15.05 -13.14
CA ARG A 104 18.12 14.74 -14.48
C ARG A 104 17.64 15.69 -15.59
N SER A 105 16.43 16.22 -15.49
CA SER A 105 15.86 17.13 -16.49
C SER A 105 16.45 18.54 -16.45
N GLU A 106 17.20 18.91 -15.42
CA GLU A 106 17.74 20.25 -15.24
C GLU A 106 19.09 20.45 -15.95
N SER A 107 19.40 21.71 -16.25
CA SER A 107 20.64 22.07 -16.94
C SER A 107 21.88 21.87 -16.07
N ARG A 108 22.97 21.38 -16.68
CA ARG A 108 24.31 21.33 -16.07
C ARG A 108 24.89 22.71 -15.76
N GLN A 109 24.37 23.76 -16.39
CA GLN A 109 24.85 25.14 -16.24
C GLN A 109 24.21 25.87 -15.05
N GLU A 110 23.10 25.35 -14.53
CA GLU A 110 22.46 25.89 -13.34
C GLU A 110 22.97 25.17 -12.09
N SER A 111 22.94 25.85 -10.95
CA SER A 111 23.42 25.28 -9.69
C SER A 111 22.49 25.58 -8.51
N TYR A 112 22.45 24.63 -7.58
CA TYR A 112 21.83 24.76 -6.27
C TYR A 112 22.85 25.20 -5.23
N LEU A 113 22.44 26.06 -4.30
CA LEU A 113 23.20 26.36 -3.09
C LEU A 113 22.83 25.35 -2.01
N VAL A 114 23.80 24.54 -1.58
CA VAL A 114 23.61 23.46 -0.60
C VAL A 114 24.67 23.52 0.50
N LYS A 115 24.33 23.00 1.69
CA LYS A 115 25.24 22.90 2.83
C LYS A 115 25.93 21.54 2.82
N GLU A 116 27.22 21.49 2.51
CA GLU A 116 28.03 20.27 2.54
C GLU A 116 28.61 20.03 3.92
N LEU A 117 28.46 18.81 4.44
CA LEU A 117 28.99 18.35 5.73
C LEU A 117 30.47 17.97 5.63
N LEU A 118 31.25 18.43 6.61
CA LEU A 118 32.68 18.21 6.72
C LEU A 118 33.06 17.61 8.07
N THR A 119 34.08 16.74 8.08
CA THR A 119 34.63 16.11 9.29
C THR A 119 35.65 16.98 10.00
N GLU A 120 36.30 17.90 9.27
CA GLU A 120 37.40 18.73 9.75
C GLU A 120 37.24 20.18 9.25
N GLN A 121 37.87 21.13 9.93
CA GLN A 121 37.82 22.55 9.60
C GLN A 121 38.84 22.90 8.50
N THR A 122 38.74 22.26 7.34
CA THR A 122 39.67 22.45 6.22
C THR A 122 38.97 23.14 5.05
N GLY A 123 39.09 24.46 4.92
CA GLY A 123 38.53 25.22 3.80
C GLY A 123 38.31 26.71 4.10
N ASN A 124 37.97 27.49 3.07
CA ASN A 124 37.51 28.87 3.22
C ASN A 124 36.00 28.87 3.47
N ASN A 125 35.52 29.62 4.47
CA ASN A 125 34.09 29.78 4.82
C ASN A 125 33.41 28.53 5.44
N VAL A 126 34.14 27.78 6.28
CA VAL A 126 33.63 26.62 7.03
C VAL A 126 33.04 27.06 8.38
N GLN A 127 31.82 26.65 8.69
CA GLN A 127 31.11 26.97 9.93
C GLN A 127 30.87 25.71 10.79
N PRO A 128 30.93 25.82 12.14
CA PRO A 128 30.62 24.69 13.03
C PRO A 128 29.12 24.37 12.99
N LEU A 129 28.77 23.08 13.12
CA LEU A 129 27.38 22.66 13.23
C LEU A 129 26.76 23.09 14.56
N THR A 130 25.55 23.65 14.52
CA THR A 130 24.76 23.99 15.71
C THR A 130 23.48 23.16 15.78
N GLU A 131 22.93 22.96 16.99
CA GLU A 131 21.68 22.18 17.16
C GLU A 131 20.49 22.81 16.44
N GLU A 132 20.42 24.15 16.39
CA GLU A 132 19.36 24.86 15.66
C GLU A 132 19.43 24.61 14.15
N GLU A 133 20.63 24.51 13.58
CA GLU A 133 20.80 24.22 12.17
C GLU A 133 20.36 22.82 11.80
N LEU A 134 20.44 21.85 12.72
CA LEU A 134 20.08 20.46 12.47
C LEU A 134 18.58 20.18 12.58
N LYS A 135 17.80 21.09 13.18
CA LYS A 135 16.34 20.93 13.29
C LYS A 135 15.70 20.90 11.92
N GLN A 136 14.89 19.86 11.69
CA GLN A 136 14.14 19.64 10.44
C GLN A 136 15.03 19.62 9.17
N GLN A 137 16.29 19.23 9.32
CA GLN A 137 17.16 18.95 8.18
C GLN A 137 17.12 17.48 7.80
N ILE A 138 17.33 17.23 6.51
CA ILE A 138 17.48 15.91 5.91
C ILE A 138 18.93 15.80 5.44
N ILE A 139 19.53 14.63 5.66
CA ILE A 139 20.85 14.34 5.11
C ILE A 139 20.70 13.64 3.77
N VAL A 140 21.41 14.14 2.77
CA VAL A 140 21.52 13.53 1.45
C VAL A 140 22.97 13.11 1.21
N VAL A 141 23.18 11.87 0.79
CA VAL A 141 24.48 11.40 0.29
C VAL A 141 24.47 11.40 -1.23
N LEU A 142 25.41 12.09 -1.85
CA LEU A 142 25.62 12.14 -3.30
C LEU A 142 26.87 11.33 -3.67
N TYR A 143 26.74 10.52 -4.70
CA TYR A 143 27.83 9.85 -5.37
C TYR A 143 28.42 10.79 -6.44
N ASP A 144 29.64 11.24 -6.23
CA ASP A 144 30.35 12.18 -7.11
C ASP A 144 31.71 11.61 -7.50
N TRP A 145 32.34 12.14 -8.55
CA TRP A 145 33.69 11.76 -8.93
C TRP A 145 34.49 12.96 -9.43
N ILE A 146 35.81 12.86 -9.28
CA ILE A 146 36.76 13.84 -9.77
C ILE A 146 37.84 13.15 -10.57
N ASP A 147 38.22 13.75 -11.69
CA ASP A 147 39.30 13.26 -12.54
C ASP A 147 40.59 13.98 -12.14
N ILE A 148 41.44 13.30 -11.38
CA ILE A 148 42.69 13.84 -10.83
C ILE A 148 43.85 13.46 -11.77
N PRO A 149 44.74 14.39 -12.15
CA PRO A 149 45.93 14.05 -12.94
C PRO A 149 46.78 12.96 -12.29
N ARG A 150 47.32 12.02 -13.07
CA ARG A 150 48.30 11.05 -12.57
C ARG A 150 49.62 11.78 -12.30
N GLY A 151 50.15 11.65 -11.08
CA GLY A 151 51.43 12.26 -10.70
C GLY A 151 52.61 11.75 -11.53
N GLU A 152 53.68 12.55 -11.58
CA GLU A 152 54.93 12.34 -12.33
C GLU A 152 55.51 10.93 -12.12
N THR A 153 55.32 10.04 -13.08
CA THR A 153 55.87 8.66 -13.01
C THR A 153 56.50 8.15 -14.31
N CYS A 154 56.60 8.99 -15.35
CA CYS A 154 57.34 8.65 -16.57
C CYS A 154 58.33 9.76 -16.91
N GLN A 155 59.50 9.39 -17.45
CA GLN A 155 60.55 10.33 -17.92
C GLN A 155 60.46 10.55 -19.44
N LEU A 156 59.30 10.33 -20.04
CA LEU A 156 59.09 10.35 -21.48
C LEU A 156 57.90 11.25 -21.77
N ASN A 157 58.17 12.40 -22.40
CA ASN A 157 57.27 13.53 -22.74
C ASN A 157 56.00 13.21 -23.57
N TYR A 158 55.43 12.00 -23.50
CA TYR A 158 54.18 11.64 -24.14
C TYR A 158 53.01 11.83 -23.16
N ASP A 159 52.30 12.95 -23.34
CA ASP A 159 50.95 13.25 -22.81
C ASP A 159 50.71 13.10 -21.29
N GLU A 160 51.76 13.35 -20.49
CA GLU A 160 51.72 13.34 -19.02
C GLU A 160 50.68 14.32 -18.42
N GLN A 161 50.37 15.43 -19.12
CA GLN A 161 49.37 16.42 -18.68
C GLN A 161 47.92 16.00 -18.94
N ARG A 162 47.67 14.96 -19.75
CA ARG A 162 46.32 14.49 -20.09
C ARG A 162 45.86 13.27 -19.31
N SER A 163 46.79 12.51 -18.73
CA SER A 163 46.46 11.29 -17.99
C SER A 163 45.75 11.61 -16.67
N LYS A 164 44.54 11.08 -16.49
CA LYS A 164 43.72 11.31 -15.29
C LYS A 164 43.25 9.99 -14.68
N ASN A 165 43.16 9.95 -13.36
CA ASN A 165 42.48 8.94 -12.59
C ASN A 165 41.13 9.46 -12.13
N ARG A 166 40.06 8.74 -12.47
CA ARG A 166 38.75 8.98 -11.87
C ARG A 166 38.75 8.46 -10.44
N THR A 167 38.51 9.36 -9.50
CA THR A 167 38.37 9.04 -8.08
C THR A 167 36.94 9.30 -7.65
N PHE A 168 36.26 8.25 -7.19
CA PHE A 168 34.90 8.32 -6.67
C PHE A 168 34.91 8.80 -5.22
N ARG A 169 33.95 9.67 -4.87
CA ARG A 169 33.81 10.20 -3.51
C ARG A 169 32.34 10.34 -3.14
N LEU A 170 32.06 10.16 -1.85
CA LEU A 170 30.73 10.41 -1.29
C LEU A 170 30.71 11.82 -0.68
N ARG A 171 29.68 12.59 -1.01
CA ARG A 171 29.47 13.94 -0.48
C ARG A 171 28.17 13.96 0.32
N PHE A 172 28.18 14.60 1.47
CA PHE A 172 27.03 14.61 2.38
C PHE A 172 26.50 16.03 2.48
N PHE A 173 25.20 16.22 2.27
CA PHE A 173 24.56 17.53 2.28
C PHE A 173 23.43 17.59 3.30
N LEU A 174 23.27 18.75 3.93
CA LEU A 174 22.09 19.12 4.71
C LEU A 174 21.11 19.90 3.85
N LEU A 175 19.88 19.41 3.76
CA LEU A 175 18.78 20.08 3.06
C LEU A 175 17.64 20.36 4.04
N PRO A 176 17.01 21.56 3.98
CA PRO A 176 15.82 21.82 4.76
C PRO A 176 14.66 20.95 4.29
N ARG A 177 13.76 20.60 5.21
CA ARG A 177 12.54 19.85 4.90
C ARG A 177 11.68 20.54 3.84
N THR A 178 11.40 21.82 4.03
CA THR A 178 10.57 22.63 3.14
C THR A 178 11.33 23.89 2.70
N GLN A 179 10.99 24.40 1.53
CA GLN A 179 11.53 25.67 1.06
C GLN A 179 10.76 26.84 1.74
N PRO A 180 11.46 27.79 2.38
CA PRO A 180 10.80 28.99 2.93
C PRO A 180 10.06 29.76 1.81
N GLN A 181 8.91 30.37 2.12
CA GLN A 181 8.06 31.06 1.13
C GLN A 181 8.78 32.16 0.31
N ASN A 182 9.86 32.73 0.84
CA ASN A 182 10.66 33.79 0.20
C ASN A 182 12.08 33.34 -0.21
N ALA A 183 12.35 32.03 -0.22
CA ALA A 183 13.68 31.53 -0.58
C ALA A 183 13.93 31.60 -2.10
N PRO A 184 15.18 31.84 -2.54
CA PRO A 184 15.53 31.85 -3.95
C PRO A 184 15.31 30.46 -4.58
N SER A 185 15.01 30.42 -5.88
CA SER A 185 14.83 29.17 -6.66
C SER A 185 16.11 28.33 -6.76
N THR A 186 17.25 28.87 -6.31
CA THR A 186 18.53 28.19 -6.19
C THR A 186 18.68 27.41 -4.88
N MET A 187 17.75 27.54 -3.93
CA MET A 187 17.75 26.77 -2.68
C MET A 187 17.03 25.43 -2.88
N LEU A 188 17.75 24.34 -2.67
CA LEU A 188 17.20 22.99 -2.77
C LEU A 188 16.58 22.56 -1.43
N SER A 189 15.38 21.98 -1.47
CA SER A 189 14.73 21.36 -0.30
C SER A 189 14.47 19.87 -0.53
N ALA A 190 14.34 19.11 0.54
CA ALA A 190 14.01 17.69 0.45
C ALA A 190 12.62 17.46 -0.20
N GLU A 191 11.65 18.35 0.05
CA GLU A 191 10.34 18.29 -0.61
C GLU A 191 10.45 18.53 -2.13
N SER A 192 11.32 19.43 -2.57
CA SER A 192 11.58 19.66 -4.00
C SER A 192 12.13 18.40 -4.67
N LEU A 193 13.04 17.67 -4.01
CA LEU A 193 13.58 16.40 -4.50
C LEU A 193 12.50 15.31 -4.59
N LEU A 194 11.62 15.23 -3.59
CA LEU A 194 10.48 14.31 -3.61
C LEU A 194 9.52 14.59 -4.78
N ARG A 195 9.35 15.85 -5.20
CA ARG A 195 8.51 16.24 -6.35
C ARG A 195 9.18 15.97 -7.70
N ALA A 196 10.47 16.23 -7.81
CA ALA A 196 11.19 16.26 -9.09
C ALA A 196 11.25 14.90 -9.82
N GLY A 197 11.07 13.79 -9.10
CA GLY A 197 11.01 12.44 -9.67
C GLY A 197 9.63 12.02 -10.21
N TYR A 198 8.61 12.87 -10.11
CA TYR A 198 7.25 12.55 -10.55
C TYR A 198 6.80 13.51 -11.66
N PRO A 199 6.47 13.01 -12.87
CA PRO A 199 5.91 13.84 -13.92
C PRO A 199 4.44 14.19 -13.59
N THR A 200 4.22 15.10 -12.65
CA THR A 200 2.88 15.53 -12.20
C THR A 200 2.05 16.12 -13.33
N SER A 201 2.70 16.72 -14.33
CA SER A 201 2.07 17.26 -15.54
C SER A 201 1.41 16.20 -16.43
N GLN A 202 1.81 14.93 -16.33
CA GLN A 202 1.26 13.81 -17.11
C GLN A 202 0.13 13.08 -16.38
N LEU A 203 -0.18 13.46 -15.14
CA LEU A 203 -1.23 12.80 -14.36
C LEU A 203 -2.62 13.19 -14.88
N PRO A 204 -3.53 12.22 -15.08
CA PRO A 204 -4.91 12.52 -15.46
C PRO A 204 -5.68 13.18 -14.30
N GLU A 205 -6.70 13.99 -14.59
CA GLU A 205 -7.60 14.51 -13.54
C GLU A 205 -8.33 13.34 -12.83
N PRO A 206 -8.46 13.38 -11.49
CA PRO A 206 -8.26 14.53 -10.57
C PRO A 206 -6.88 14.61 -9.88
N TRP A 207 -5.86 13.88 -10.34
CA TRP A 207 -4.58 13.75 -9.63
C TRP A 207 -3.69 14.98 -9.71
N LYS A 208 -3.80 15.70 -10.81
CA LYS A 208 -3.09 16.97 -11.01
C LYS A 208 -3.47 18.00 -9.94
N THR A 209 -4.74 18.07 -9.57
CA THR A 209 -5.20 18.96 -8.48
C THR A 209 -4.85 18.44 -7.08
N PHE A 210 -4.67 17.13 -6.90
CA PHE A 210 -4.24 16.53 -5.63
C PHE A 210 -2.78 16.85 -5.32
N SER A 211 -1.88 16.84 -6.32
CA SER A 211 -0.47 17.25 -6.15
C SER A 211 -0.30 18.74 -5.81
N ASP A 212 -1.27 19.57 -6.18
CA ASP A 212 -1.22 21.03 -5.94
C ASP A 212 -1.82 21.43 -4.58
N ARG A 213 -2.76 20.64 -4.03
CA ARG A 213 -3.48 20.93 -2.77
C ARG A 213 -2.84 20.33 -1.52
N ALA A 214 -2.14 19.20 -1.65
CA ALA A 214 -1.43 18.56 -0.54
C ALA A 214 0.06 18.89 -0.62
N GLY A 215 0.65 19.39 0.46
CA GLY A 215 2.12 19.41 0.58
C GLY A 215 2.64 18.01 0.25
N THR A 216 3.65 17.89 -0.60
CA THR A 216 4.09 16.59 -1.14
C THR A 216 4.51 15.62 -0.04
N ALA A 217 4.96 16.17 1.09
CA ALA A 217 5.15 15.46 2.33
C ALA A 217 3.92 14.66 2.77
N ALA A 218 2.70 15.24 2.71
CA ALA A 218 1.47 14.56 3.10
C ALA A 218 1.13 13.37 2.18
N ILE A 219 1.46 13.43 0.88
CA ILE A 219 1.24 12.31 -0.05
C ILE A 219 2.20 11.15 0.27
N PHE A 220 3.46 11.45 0.59
CA PHE A 220 4.44 10.41 0.93
C PHE A 220 4.31 9.91 2.37
N GLU A 221 4.00 10.79 3.33
CA GLU A 221 3.66 10.40 4.71
C GLU A 221 2.37 9.60 4.75
N ALA A 222 1.44 9.88 3.84
CA ALA A 222 0.29 9.03 3.64
C ALA A 222 0.69 7.66 3.11
N ARG A 223 1.79 7.42 2.38
CA ARG A 223 2.17 6.04 1.99
C ARG A 223 2.26 5.10 3.20
N ASP A 224 2.75 5.62 4.32
CA ASP A 224 2.89 4.89 5.58
C ASP A 224 1.63 4.93 6.46
N ARG A 225 0.64 5.77 6.10
CA ARG A 225 -0.59 6.03 6.88
C ARG A 225 -1.88 6.01 6.06
N PHE A 226 -1.85 5.58 4.81
CA PHE A 226 -2.97 5.71 3.87
C PHE A 226 -4.09 4.75 4.28
N VAL A 227 -3.70 3.58 4.77
CA VAL A 227 -4.57 2.62 5.45
C VAL A 227 -5.10 3.16 6.78
N GLU A 228 -4.39 4.11 7.43
CA GLU A 228 -4.84 4.76 8.67
C GLU A 228 -5.75 5.97 8.45
N ALA A 229 -5.85 6.48 7.22
CA ALA A 229 -6.76 7.57 6.90
C ALA A 229 -8.20 7.10 7.13
N GLU A 230 -8.93 7.81 7.98
CA GLU A 230 -10.32 7.49 8.36
C GLU A 230 -11.24 7.32 7.14
N GLU A 231 -10.91 7.97 6.03
CA GLU A 231 -11.65 7.93 4.76
C GLU A 231 -11.73 6.52 4.14
N PHE A 232 -10.71 5.66 4.38
CA PHE A 232 -10.68 4.29 3.82
C PHE A 232 -10.99 3.21 4.86
N ARG A 233 -10.94 3.52 6.17
CA ARG A 233 -11.31 2.59 7.26
C ARG A 233 -12.81 2.59 7.52
N LEU A 234 -13.53 1.92 6.63
CA LEU A 234 -14.97 1.73 6.78
C LEU A 234 -15.25 0.65 7.84
N GLN A 235 -16.10 0.96 8.82
CA GLN A 235 -16.60 -0.01 9.80
C GLN A 235 -18.11 0.06 9.91
N VAL A 236 -18.75 -1.10 10.03
CA VAL A 236 -20.19 -1.18 10.32
C VAL A 236 -20.40 -1.14 11.83
N GLN A 237 -21.29 -0.27 12.28
CA GLN A 237 -21.60 -0.12 13.70
C GLN A 237 -22.18 -1.40 14.29
N ARG A 238 -21.88 -1.65 15.56
CA ARG A 238 -22.45 -2.80 16.29
C ARG A 238 -23.92 -2.54 16.60
N PHE A 239 -24.71 -3.62 16.61
CA PHE A 239 -26.09 -3.57 17.10
C PHE A 239 -26.16 -2.95 18.50
N GLY A 240 -27.06 -2.00 18.71
CA GLY A 240 -27.19 -1.27 19.97
C GLY A 240 -26.18 -0.14 20.20
N GLN A 241 -25.39 0.26 19.19
CA GLN A 241 -24.44 1.36 19.34
C GLN A 241 -25.15 2.70 19.66
N VAL A 242 -24.58 3.43 20.62
CA VAL A 242 -24.98 4.77 21.06
C VAL A 242 -23.69 5.55 21.33
N GLU A 243 -23.47 6.63 20.58
CA GLU A 243 -22.24 7.44 20.65
C GLU A 243 -20.98 6.54 20.60
N ASN A 244 -20.21 6.48 21.69
CA ASN A 244 -18.96 5.71 21.82
C ASN A 244 -19.13 4.37 22.55
N SER A 245 -20.36 3.89 22.78
CA SER A 245 -20.63 2.64 23.51
C SER A 245 -21.74 1.81 22.86
N VAL A 246 -22.05 0.65 23.45
CA VAL A 246 -23.19 -0.21 23.08
C VAL A 246 -24.14 -0.28 24.27
N ASP A 247 -25.39 0.13 24.04
CA ASP A 247 -26.44 0.12 25.05
C ASP A 247 -27.65 -0.69 24.55
N LEU A 248 -27.79 -1.91 25.09
CA LEU A 248 -28.89 -2.82 24.77
C LEU A 248 -30.12 -2.59 25.66
N THR A 249 -30.02 -1.76 26.71
CA THR A 249 -31.13 -1.54 27.68
C THR A 249 -32.33 -0.83 27.06
N LYS A 250 -32.09 -0.10 25.97
CA LYS A 250 -33.14 0.61 25.20
C LYS A 250 -33.98 -0.35 24.36
N ILE A 251 -33.56 -1.59 24.16
CA ILE A 251 -34.20 -2.56 23.27
C ILE A 251 -35.23 -3.36 24.06
N LYS A 252 -36.44 -2.80 24.19
CA LYS A 252 -37.50 -3.36 25.04
C LYS A 252 -38.48 -4.26 24.32
N ASP A 253 -38.64 -4.05 23.01
CA ASP A 253 -39.59 -4.78 22.17
C ASP A 253 -39.01 -5.05 20.78
N TYR A 254 -39.74 -5.84 20.01
CA TYR A 254 -39.34 -6.24 18.67
C TYR A 254 -39.33 -5.05 17.68
N SER A 255 -40.18 -4.03 17.89
CA SER A 255 -40.20 -2.83 17.04
C SER A 255 -38.91 -2.02 17.22
N THR A 256 -38.46 -1.83 18.46
CA THR A 256 -37.23 -1.12 18.81
C THR A 256 -36.00 -1.89 18.34
N PHE A 257 -36.04 -3.22 18.43
CA PHE A 257 -35.02 -4.11 17.86
C PHE A 257 -34.87 -3.91 16.34
N GLN A 258 -35.99 -3.86 15.61
CA GLN A 258 -36.00 -3.62 14.16
C GLN A 258 -35.47 -2.24 13.80
N GLU A 259 -35.98 -1.20 14.46
CA GLU A 259 -35.59 0.19 14.17
C GLU A 259 -34.10 0.41 14.40
N ASN A 260 -33.50 -0.27 15.39
CA ASN A 260 -32.06 -0.23 15.62
C ASN A 260 -31.27 -0.80 14.43
N TYR A 261 -31.69 -1.93 13.86
CA TYR A 261 -31.09 -2.48 12.65
C TYR A 261 -31.26 -1.55 11.45
N PHE A 262 -32.44 -0.96 11.25
CA PHE A 262 -32.66 0.00 10.17
C PHE A 262 -31.68 1.18 10.26
N ARG A 263 -31.58 1.81 11.43
CA ARG A 263 -30.68 2.93 11.68
C ARG A 263 -29.21 2.57 11.40
N ILE A 264 -28.77 1.39 11.83
CA ILE A 264 -27.39 0.93 11.60
C ILE A 264 -27.14 0.67 10.11
N CYS A 265 -28.10 0.03 9.43
CA CYS A 265 -28.01 -0.19 7.98
C CYS A 265 -27.99 1.14 7.21
N GLU A 266 -28.84 2.12 7.57
CA GLU A 266 -28.83 3.46 6.98
C GLU A 266 -27.48 4.15 7.19
N THR A 267 -26.92 4.07 8.39
CA THR A 267 -25.60 4.63 8.70
C THR A 267 -24.48 3.96 7.91
N ALA A 268 -24.52 2.63 7.79
CA ALA A 268 -23.55 1.87 7.01
C ALA A 268 -23.63 2.21 5.51
N ILE A 269 -24.84 2.35 4.94
CA ILE A 269 -25.03 2.77 3.55
C ILE A 269 -24.45 4.17 3.31
N ALA A 270 -24.68 5.12 4.22
CA ALA A 270 -24.13 6.47 4.12
C ALA A 270 -22.59 6.51 4.27
N ALA A 271 -22.00 5.52 4.93
CA ALA A 271 -20.55 5.39 5.04
C ALA A 271 -19.95 4.73 3.78
N ILE A 272 -20.62 3.71 3.22
CA ILE A 272 -20.29 3.10 1.92
C ILE A 272 -20.30 4.15 0.80
N ASP A 273 -21.34 4.99 0.75
CA ASP A 273 -21.50 6.05 -0.27
C ASP A 273 -20.34 7.05 -0.29
N ARG A 274 -19.73 7.30 0.87
CA ARG A 274 -18.57 8.18 0.99
C ARG A 274 -17.26 7.49 0.64
N ALA A 275 -17.02 6.29 1.16
CA ALA A 275 -15.72 5.62 1.07
C ALA A 275 -15.47 4.98 -0.31
N PHE A 276 -16.46 4.28 -0.88
CA PHE A 276 -16.25 3.49 -2.11
C PHE A 276 -15.81 4.38 -3.29
N PRO A 277 -16.50 5.48 -3.63
CA PRO A 277 -16.09 6.32 -4.76
C PRO A 277 -14.68 6.91 -4.61
N GLU A 278 -14.26 7.24 -3.39
CA GLU A 278 -12.92 7.81 -3.13
C GLU A 278 -11.80 6.83 -3.46
N LEU A 279 -11.95 5.54 -3.11
CA LEU A 279 -10.98 4.51 -3.50
C LEU A 279 -10.83 4.40 -5.01
N PHE A 280 -11.95 4.33 -5.74
CA PHE A 280 -11.92 4.18 -7.20
C PHE A 280 -11.44 5.45 -7.89
N ARG A 281 -11.68 6.63 -7.30
CA ARG A 281 -11.10 7.90 -7.74
C ARG A 281 -9.57 7.88 -7.57
N LEU A 282 -9.09 7.51 -6.37
CA LEU A 282 -7.68 7.40 -5.97
C LEU A 282 -6.95 6.21 -6.62
N PHE A 283 -7.62 5.26 -7.27
CA PHE A 283 -6.89 4.22 -8.00
C PHE A 283 -7.35 4.11 -9.45
N SER A 284 -8.02 5.16 -9.93
CA SER A 284 -8.54 5.22 -11.30
C SER A 284 -7.48 4.97 -12.39
N PRO A 285 -6.22 5.46 -12.33
CA PRO A 285 -5.24 5.18 -13.38
C PRO A 285 -4.93 3.69 -13.49
N PHE A 286 -5.02 2.93 -12.39
CA PHE A 286 -4.84 1.49 -12.38
C PHE A 286 -6.12 0.75 -12.80
N PHE A 287 -7.25 1.04 -12.14
CA PHE A 287 -8.52 0.36 -12.42
C PHE A 287 -9.01 0.57 -13.85
N SER A 288 -8.83 1.77 -14.42
CA SER A 288 -9.21 2.06 -15.80
C SER A 288 -8.44 1.25 -16.85
N THR A 289 -7.29 0.66 -16.51
CA THR A 289 -6.54 -0.21 -17.44
C THR A 289 -7.25 -1.52 -17.76
N PHE A 290 -8.17 -1.97 -16.90
CA PHE A 290 -8.93 -3.20 -17.11
C PHE A 290 -10.46 -3.03 -16.98
N HIS A 291 -10.92 -1.98 -16.29
CA HIS A 291 -12.32 -1.54 -16.27
C HIS A 291 -12.43 -0.03 -16.56
N PRO A 292 -12.62 0.37 -17.83
CA PRO A 292 -12.68 1.78 -18.22
C PRO A 292 -13.73 2.62 -17.44
N ASN A 293 -14.85 1.99 -17.05
CA ASN A 293 -15.95 2.63 -16.32
C ASN A 293 -15.81 2.58 -14.79
N SER A 294 -14.67 2.13 -14.26
CA SER A 294 -14.44 1.95 -12.81
C SER A 294 -14.76 3.14 -11.92
N LYS A 295 -14.68 4.37 -12.45
CA LYS A 295 -15.08 5.60 -11.73
C LYS A 295 -16.58 5.69 -11.43
N GLN A 296 -17.43 4.98 -12.18
CA GLN A 296 -18.89 5.05 -12.10
C GLN A 296 -19.53 3.75 -11.60
N ASP A 297 -18.79 2.64 -11.53
CA ASP A 297 -19.32 1.31 -11.20
C ASP A 297 -20.07 1.26 -9.85
N PHE A 298 -19.74 2.14 -8.91
CA PHE A 298 -20.37 2.21 -7.59
C PHE A 298 -21.26 3.45 -7.38
N ALA A 299 -21.47 4.27 -8.41
CA ALA A 299 -22.25 5.50 -8.29
C ALA A 299 -23.74 5.26 -7.93
N THR A 300 -24.28 4.10 -8.30
CA THR A 300 -25.67 3.70 -8.01
C THR A 300 -25.78 2.75 -6.80
N LEU A 301 -24.67 2.46 -6.11
CA LEU A 301 -24.64 1.49 -5.01
C LEU A 301 -25.52 1.92 -3.83
N ALA A 302 -25.31 3.13 -3.30
CA ALA A 302 -26.08 3.60 -2.14
C ALA A 302 -27.59 3.75 -2.42
N PRO A 303 -28.03 4.30 -3.57
CA PRO A 303 -29.43 4.26 -3.96
C PRO A 303 -30.01 2.85 -4.06
N SER A 304 -29.24 1.89 -4.58
CA SER A 304 -29.67 0.49 -4.72
C SER A 304 -29.81 -0.20 -3.36
N LEU A 305 -28.83 -0.03 -2.47
CA LEU A 305 -28.88 -0.54 -1.10
C LEU A 305 -30.02 0.10 -0.30
N THR A 306 -30.25 1.39 -0.48
CA THR A 306 -31.38 2.10 0.17
C THR A 306 -32.71 1.54 -0.34
N THR A 307 -32.84 1.33 -1.65
CA THR A 307 -34.03 0.71 -2.24
C THR A 307 -34.28 -0.67 -1.67
N LEU A 308 -33.23 -1.49 -1.53
CA LEU A 308 -33.31 -2.82 -0.94
C LEU A 308 -33.72 -2.75 0.54
N LEU A 309 -33.15 -1.81 1.31
CA LEU A 309 -33.54 -1.58 2.70
C LEU A 309 -35.03 -1.19 2.83
N GLN A 310 -35.54 -0.35 1.94
CA GLN A 310 -36.95 0.03 1.94
C GLN A 310 -37.90 -1.14 1.60
N ARG A 311 -37.44 -2.17 0.87
CA ARG A 311 -38.26 -3.37 0.61
C ARG A 311 -38.58 -4.19 1.87
N PHE A 312 -37.84 -4.00 2.96
CA PHE A 312 -38.19 -4.60 4.26
C PHE A 312 -39.35 -3.88 4.95
N ARG A 313 -39.55 -2.59 4.65
CA ARG A 313 -40.67 -1.79 5.17
C ARG A 313 -41.93 -1.91 4.30
N SER A 314 -41.79 -2.38 3.06
CA SER A 314 -42.92 -2.49 2.12
C SER A 314 -43.87 -3.64 2.47
N ARG A 315 -45.15 -3.47 2.13
CA ARG A 315 -46.20 -4.50 2.27
C ARG A 315 -46.67 -5.05 0.92
N THR A 316 -45.86 -4.88 -0.13
CA THR A 316 -46.19 -5.27 -1.52
C THR A 316 -45.66 -6.67 -1.84
N ASN A 317 -46.02 -7.21 -3.01
CA ASN A 317 -45.55 -8.53 -3.47
C ASN A 317 -44.01 -8.62 -3.66
N ASN A 318 -43.31 -7.48 -3.68
CA ASN A 318 -41.83 -7.42 -3.75
C ASN A 318 -41.17 -7.24 -2.38
N ALA A 319 -41.92 -7.42 -1.29
CA ALA A 319 -41.40 -7.28 0.07
C ALA A 319 -40.42 -8.40 0.42
N ILE A 320 -39.30 -8.04 1.04
CA ILE A 320 -38.35 -8.99 1.60
C ILE A 320 -38.80 -9.31 3.03
N PRO A 321 -38.87 -10.59 3.44
CA PRO A 321 -39.35 -10.93 4.77
C PRO A 321 -38.53 -10.27 5.87
N LEU A 322 -39.20 -9.55 6.78
CA LEU A 322 -38.58 -8.71 7.81
C LEU A 322 -37.62 -9.47 8.75
N TYR A 323 -37.84 -10.77 8.95
CA TYR A 323 -36.93 -11.61 9.74
C TYR A 323 -35.53 -11.78 9.10
N THR A 324 -35.36 -11.43 7.82
CA THR A 324 -34.06 -11.47 7.13
C THR A 324 -33.26 -10.16 7.23
N LEU A 325 -33.77 -9.15 7.95
CA LEU A 325 -33.08 -7.87 8.15
C LEU A 325 -31.69 -8.05 8.81
N GLN A 326 -31.54 -9.04 9.70
CA GLN A 326 -30.25 -9.36 10.31
C GLN A 326 -29.24 -9.89 9.27
N TYR A 327 -29.70 -10.64 8.27
CA TYR A 327 -28.84 -11.05 7.15
C TYR A 327 -28.48 -9.87 6.26
N PHE A 328 -29.34 -8.86 6.13
CA PHE A 328 -28.98 -7.64 5.40
C PHE A 328 -27.89 -6.84 6.13
N TYR A 329 -27.99 -6.73 7.46
CA TYR A 329 -26.89 -6.19 8.28
C TYR A 329 -25.58 -6.97 8.09
N ASP A 330 -25.67 -8.30 8.07
CA ASP A 330 -24.50 -9.15 7.84
C ASP A 330 -23.91 -8.95 6.44
N TYR A 331 -24.78 -8.86 5.43
CA TYR A 331 -24.41 -8.56 4.06
C TYR A 331 -23.68 -7.22 3.92
N LEU A 332 -24.16 -6.16 4.57
CA LEU A 332 -23.45 -4.86 4.58
C LEU A 332 -22.08 -4.99 5.26
N SER A 333 -22.00 -5.70 6.39
CA SER A 333 -20.74 -5.94 7.09
C SER A 333 -19.73 -6.69 6.22
N GLN A 334 -20.21 -7.68 5.46
CA GLN A 334 -19.40 -8.45 4.52
C GLN A 334 -18.97 -7.63 3.31
N LEU A 335 -19.84 -6.74 2.81
CA LEU A 335 -19.50 -5.82 1.73
C LEU A 335 -18.38 -4.85 2.14
N VAL A 336 -18.46 -4.32 3.36
CA VAL A 336 -17.41 -3.48 3.95
C VAL A 336 -16.10 -4.26 4.14
N ALA A 337 -16.17 -5.51 4.62
CA ALA A 337 -14.97 -6.34 4.77
C ALA A 337 -14.35 -6.71 3.40
N ALA A 338 -15.17 -6.95 2.37
CA ALA A 338 -14.69 -7.23 1.02
C ALA A 338 -14.01 -6.02 0.38
N TYR A 339 -14.52 -4.82 0.67
CA TYR A 339 -13.88 -3.56 0.32
C TYR A 339 -12.55 -3.36 1.05
N ALA A 340 -12.51 -3.58 2.37
CA ALA A 340 -11.27 -3.48 3.14
C ALA A 340 -10.18 -4.43 2.59
N GLU A 341 -10.53 -5.68 2.26
CA GLU A 341 -9.59 -6.61 1.63
C GLU A 341 -9.07 -6.13 0.27
N LEU A 342 -9.91 -5.49 -0.54
CA LEU A 342 -9.49 -4.86 -1.80
C LEU A 342 -8.55 -3.68 -1.55
N VAL A 343 -8.86 -2.84 -0.56
CA VAL A 343 -8.06 -1.67 -0.16
C VAL A 343 -6.63 -2.11 0.18
N GLU A 344 -6.47 -3.07 1.10
CA GLU A 344 -5.16 -3.62 1.48
C GLU A 344 -4.41 -4.16 0.25
N ALA A 345 -5.07 -4.96 -0.59
CA ALA A 345 -4.44 -5.56 -1.78
C ALA A 345 -3.99 -4.51 -2.81
N VAL A 346 -4.72 -3.40 -2.96
CA VAL A 346 -4.34 -2.30 -3.85
C VAL A 346 -3.14 -1.55 -3.30
N PHE A 347 -3.10 -1.31 -1.98
CA PHE A 347 -1.96 -0.66 -1.33
C PHE A 347 -0.69 -1.51 -1.44
N ASP A 348 -0.78 -2.82 -1.17
CA ASP A 348 0.34 -3.76 -1.36
C ASP A 348 0.85 -3.79 -2.81
N LEU A 349 -0.03 -3.57 -3.79
CA LEU A 349 0.37 -3.49 -5.19
C LEU A 349 1.10 -2.19 -5.53
N MET A 350 0.76 -1.09 -4.86
CA MET A 350 1.38 0.21 -5.07
C MET A 350 2.73 0.36 -4.38
N ASP A 351 2.90 -0.23 -3.22
CA ASP A 351 4.15 -0.14 -2.46
C ASP A 351 5.33 -0.71 -3.26
N ASP A 352 5.06 -1.73 -4.07
CA ASP A 352 6.04 -2.38 -4.97
C ASP A 352 6.16 -1.71 -6.35
N ALA A 353 5.71 -0.46 -6.50
CA ALA A 353 5.94 0.29 -7.73
C ALA A 353 7.40 0.74 -7.85
N ALA A 354 8.11 0.16 -8.82
CA ALA A 354 9.46 0.59 -9.18
C ALA A 354 9.44 2.10 -9.48
N PRO A 355 10.23 2.90 -8.75
CA PRO A 355 10.28 4.33 -9.01
C PRO A 355 10.89 4.61 -10.37
N ASP A 356 10.61 5.80 -10.91
CA ASP A 356 11.27 6.28 -12.10
C ASP A 356 12.80 6.30 -11.91
N ALA A 357 13.56 5.94 -12.96
CA ALA A 357 15.02 5.92 -12.92
C ALA A 357 15.63 7.31 -12.65
N GLY A 358 14.87 8.39 -12.86
CA GLY A 358 15.25 9.77 -12.52
C GLY A 358 14.89 10.21 -11.10
N ARG A 359 14.34 9.34 -10.24
CA ARG A 359 13.85 9.76 -8.91
C ARG A 359 14.94 10.24 -7.96
N PHE A 360 16.08 9.55 -7.93
CA PHE A 360 17.25 9.92 -7.14
C PHE A 360 18.52 9.43 -7.86
N PRO A 361 18.92 10.10 -8.96
CA PRO A 361 19.85 9.55 -9.94
C PRO A 361 21.20 9.19 -9.34
N GLN A 362 21.81 10.10 -8.59
CA GLN A 362 23.15 9.94 -8.02
C GLN A 362 23.18 10.09 -6.49
N PHE A 363 22.02 10.23 -5.85
CA PHE A 363 21.94 10.49 -4.41
C PHE A 363 21.00 9.52 -3.69
N LEU A 364 21.14 9.42 -2.37
CA LEU A 364 20.18 8.79 -1.47
C LEU A 364 19.87 9.74 -0.33
N MET A 365 18.60 9.83 0.06
CA MET A 365 18.21 10.54 1.27
C MET A 365 18.31 9.60 2.47
N LEU A 366 18.99 10.03 3.52
CA LEU A 366 19.25 9.21 4.70
C LEU A 366 18.19 9.38 5.80
N GLY A 367 17.25 10.31 5.64
CA GLY A 367 16.23 10.62 6.63
C GLY A 367 16.46 11.97 7.32
N LEU A 368 15.49 12.33 8.17
CA LEU A 368 15.58 13.47 9.05
C LEU A 368 16.69 13.25 10.09
N VAL A 369 17.38 14.33 10.48
CA VAL A 369 18.31 14.27 11.61
C VAL A 369 17.49 13.97 12.88
N PRO A 370 17.78 12.86 13.60
CA PRO A 370 16.99 12.49 14.76
C PRO A 370 17.19 13.47 15.92
N PRO A 371 16.21 13.55 16.83
CA PRO A 371 16.37 14.21 18.13
C PRO A 371 17.57 13.64 18.90
N LEU A 372 18.14 14.46 19.79
CA LEU A 372 19.29 14.08 20.61
C LEU A 372 19.11 12.72 21.30
N ASN A 373 20.12 11.85 21.18
CA ASN A 373 20.20 10.54 21.84
C ASN A 373 19.08 9.54 21.50
N GLN A 374 18.28 9.76 20.45
CA GLN A 374 17.44 8.69 19.91
C GLN A 374 18.31 7.69 19.12
N GLN A 375 18.60 6.56 19.74
CA GLN A 375 19.03 5.34 19.05
C GLN A 375 17.77 4.58 18.67
N GLY A 376 17.25 4.82 17.46
CA GLY A 376 16.03 4.15 17.06
C GLY A 376 15.64 4.46 15.63
N PHE A 377 15.23 3.40 14.93
CA PHE A 377 14.62 3.44 13.61
C PHE A 377 13.27 4.17 13.71
N GLU A 378 13.13 5.35 13.10
CA GLU A 378 11.83 5.75 12.57
C GLU A 378 11.56 4.83 11.38
N VAL A 379 10.69 3.83 11.59
CA VAL A 379 10.48 2.71 10.66
C VAL A 379 10.03 3.17 9.28
N SER A 380 9.41 4.35 9.19
CA SER A 380 9.01 4.91 7.90
C SER A 380 9.05 6.44 7.92
N SER A 381 10.04 6.99 7.23
CA SER A 381 10.13 8.42 6.91
C SER A 381 10.22 8.56 5.40
N SER A 382 9.32 9.36 4.82
CA SER A 382 9.33 9.76 3.41
C SER A 382 10.68 10.33 2.93
N TYR A 383 11.47 10.85 3.86
CA TYR A 383 12.77 11.46 3.62
C TYR A 383 13.94 10.48 3.67
N ARG A 384 13.66 9.17 3.78
CA ARG A 384 14.66 8.11 3.70
C ARG A 384 14.40 7.29 2.44
N SER A 385 15.43 7.13 1.60
CA SER A 385 15.38 6.32 0.39
C SER A 385 15.34 4.84 0.75
N GLN A 386 14.17 4.35 1.18
CA GLN A 386 13.95 2.94 1.52
C GLN A 386 14.25 2.04 0.31
N PHE A 387 14.73 0.83 0.58
CA PHE A 387 14.97 -0.13 -0.48
C PHE A 387 13.66 -0.58 -1.11
N ILE A 388 13.57 -0.43 -2.42
CA ILE A 388 12.45 -0.89 -3.24
C ILE A 388 12.98 -1.98 -4.17
N GLN A 389 12.39 -3.16 -4.05
CA GLN A 389 12.73 -4.30 -4.88
C GLN A 389 12.21 -4.12 -6.31
N THR A 390 12.96 -4.61 -7.28
CA THR A 390 12.55 -4.60 -8.69
C THR A 390 11.47 -5.64 -8.97
N ARG A 391 10.63 -5.37 -9.98
CA ARG A 391 9.52 -6.24 -10.38
C ARG A 391 9.96 -7.42 -11.27
N ILE A 392 10.95 -8.18 -10.81
CA ILE A 392 11.61 -9.25 -11.58
C ILE A 392 10.62 -10.36 -11.96
N TYR A 393 9.67 -10.69 -11.07
CA TYR A 393 8.67 -11.73 -11.32
C TYR A 393 7.46 -11.19 -12.08
N ASN A 394 7.56 -11.23 -13.42
CA ASN A 394 6.44 -10.97 -14.35
C ASN A 394 5.67 -9.67 -14.02
N ASN A 395 6.37 -8.57 -13.70
CA ASN A 395 5.76 -7.27 -13.37
C ASN A 395 4.64 -7.36 -12.30
N ASN A 396 4.78 -8.25 -11.31
CA ASN A 396 3.77 -8.54 -10.29
C ASN A 396 2.39 -8.95 -10.85
N GLN A 397 2.33 -9.61 -12.02
CA GLN A 397 1.07 -10.06 -12.66
C GLN A 397 0.15 -10.83 -11.70
N TYR A 398 0.70 -11.63 -10.79
CA TYR A 398 -0.08 -12.37 -9.81
C TYR A 398 -0.92 -11.44 -8.90
N ARG A 399 -0.28 -10.42 -8.31
CA ARG A 399 -0.98 -9.45 -7.46
C ARG A 399 -1.94 -8.57 -8.27
N VAL A 400 -1.55 -8.20 -9.49
CA VAL A 400 -2.45 -7.47 -10.41
C VAL A 400 -3.73 -8.28 -10.66
N GLN A 401 -3.60 -9.59 -10.93
CA GLN A 401 -4.75 -10.47 -11.14
C GLN A 401 -5.57 -10.68 -9.86
N GLN A 402 -4.93 -10.75 -8.70
CA GLN A 402 -5.62 -10.81 -7.41
C GLN A 402 -6.47 -9.56 -7.19
N VAL A 403 -5.89 -8.36 -7.36
CA VAL A 403 -6.64 -7.10 -7.22
C VAL A 403 -7.80 -7.01 -8.22
N ARG A 404 -7.59 -7.43 -9.47
CA ARG A 404 -8.67 -7.54 -10.48
C ARG A 404 -9.79 -8.47 -10.02
N HIS A 405 -9.44 -9.64 -9.48
CA HIS A 405 -10.40 -10.61 -8.98
C HIS A 405 -11.18 -10.10 -7.77
N LEU A 406 -10.52 -9.43 -6.82
CA LEU A 406 -11.18 -8.79 -5.67
C LEU A 406 -12.09 -7.64 -6.08
N TYR A 407 -11.70 -6.88 -7.12
CA TYR A 407 -12.54 -5.86 -7.73
C TYR A 407 -13.80 -6.48 -8.35
N ASP A 408 -13.65 -7.53 -9.17
CA ASP A 408 -14.76 -8.27 -9.74
C ASP A 408 -15.68 -8.86 -8.67
N ARG A 409 -15.12 -9.38 -7.57
CA ARG A 409 -15.89 -9.86 -6.42
C ARG A 409 -16.77 -8.76 -5.86
N LEU A 410 -16.22 -7.56 -5.65
CA LEU A 410 -16.96 -6.44 -5.11
C LEU A 410 -18.08 -6.00 -6.06
N LEU A 411 -17.83 -5.98 -7.38
CA LEU A 411 -18.88 -5.76 -8.38
C LEU A 411 -19.97 -6.83 -8.32
N LYS A 412 -19.58 -8.11 -8.20
CA LYS A 412 -20.55 -9.22 -8.09
C LYS A 412 -21.34 -9.14 -6.80
N LEU A 413 -20.79 -8.64 -5.70
CA LEU A 413 -21.57 -8.40 -4.48
C LEU A 413 -22.54 -7.22 -4.71
N CYS A 414 -22.12 -6.15 -5.37
CA CYS A 414 -22.92 -4.95 -5.62
C CYS A 414 -23.92 -5.02 -6.78
N ASP A 415 -24.15 -6.20 -7.38
CA ASP A 415 -25.01 -6.31 -8.56
C ASP A 415 -26.48 -6.61 -8.17
N PHE A 416 -27.34 -5.63 -8.47
CA PHE A 416 -28.78 -5.61 -8.15
C PHE A 416 -29.67 -5.72 -9.41
N GLU A 417 -29.14 -6.14 -10.55
CA GLU A 417 -29.89 -6.13 -11.82
C GLU A 417 -31.04 -7.16 -11.87
N ASN A 418 -32.20 -6.70 -12.35
CA ASN A 418 -33.37 -7.43 -12.90
C ASN A 418 -33.43 -8.95 -12.63
N GLY A 419 -33.66 -9.34 -11.37
CA GLY A 419 -33.95 -10.73 -10.99
C GLY A 419 -32.72 -11.63 -10.76
N LYS A 420 -31.51 -11.06 -10.71
CA LYS A 420 -30.27 -11.78 -10.38
C LYS A 420 -29.51 -11.11 -9.23
N GLU A 421 -30.24 -10.53 -8.28
CA GLU A 421 -29.68 -9.83 -7.12
C GLU A 421 -28.67 -10.71 -6.36
N SER A 422 -27.60 -10.08 -5.87
CA SER A 422 -26.57 -10.78 -5.11
C SER A 422 -27.01 -11.10 -3.69
N PHE A 423 -27.76 -10.18 -3.07
CA PHE A 423 -28.48 -10.44 -1.82
C PHE A 423 -29.82 -11.10 -2.14
N LEU A 424 -29.91 -12.41 -1.93
CA LEU A 424 -31.06 -13.23 -2.27
C LEU A 424 -31.40 -14.21 -1.12
N PRO A 425 -31.88 -13.71 0.03
CA PRO A 425 -32.34 -14.59 1.10
C PRO A 425 -33.58 -15.36 0.65
N GLN A 426 -33.54 -16.68 0.74
CA GLN A 426 -34.71 -17.51 0.47
C GLN A 426 -35.67 -17.50 1.67
N ALA A 427 -36.89 -18.00 1.47
CA ALA A 427 -37.82 -18.12 2.58
C ALA A 427 -37.43 -19.29 3.49
N PHE A 428 -37.57 -19.13 4.81
CA PHE A 428 -37.14 -20.15 5.78
C PHE A 428 -37.79 -21.53 5.57
N TYR A 429 -38.99 -21.59 5.00
CA TYR A 429 -39.71 -22.85 4.71
C TYR A 429 -39.23 -23.54 3.44
N LYS A 430 -38.43 -22.86 2.60
CA LYS A 430 -37.78 -23.44 1.40
C LYS A 430 -36.35 -23.91 1.68
N THR A 431 -35.76 -23.51 2.79
CA THR A 431 -34.34 -23.76 3.09
C THR A 431 -34.13 -24.39 4.47
N PRO A 432 -33.29 -25.43 4.60
CA PRO A 432 -33.06 -26.09 5.89
C PRO A 432 -32.24 -25.22 6.83
N VAL A 433 -32.24 -25.55 8.12
CA VAL A 433 -31.19 -25.04 9.02
C VAL A 433 -29.89 -25.78 8.68
N LYS A 434 -28.81 -25.03 8.46
CA LYS A 434 -27.48 -25.58 8.15
C LYS A 434 -26.43 -24.90 9.02
N ILE A 435 -25.44 -25.67 9.44
CA ILE A 435 -24.22 -25.15 10.07
C ILE A 435 -23.07 -25.30 9.07
N THR A 436 -22.39 -24.20 8.78
CA THR A 436 -21.23 -24.15 7.87
C THR A 436 -20.00 -23.73 8.66
N GLN A 437 -18.91 -24.47 8.56
CA GLN A 437 -17.63 -24.11 9.18
C GLN A 437 -16.99 -22.92 8.48
N SER A 438 -16.40 -22.02 9.25
CA SER A 438 -15.76 -20.80 8.74
C SER A 438 -14.69 -20.35 9.73
N PRO A 439 -13.66 -19.64 9.29
CA PRO A 439 -12.96 -18.71 10.15
C PRO A 439 -13.93 -17.64 10.68
N ASP A 440 -13.60 -17.05 11.81
CA ASP A 440 -14.34 -15.91 12.37
C ASP A 440 -14.21 -14.66 11.49
N ARG A 441 -14.83 -13.57 11.94
CA ARG A 441 -14.87 -12.30 11.19
C ARG A 441 -13.57 -11.50 11.24
N SER A 442 -12.54 -11.97 11.94
CA SER A 442 -11.21 -11.37 11.89
C SER A 442 -10.42 -11.81 10.65
N ALA A 443 -10.78 -12.95 10.06
CA ALA A 443 -10.20 -13.42 8.81
C ALA A 443 -10.72 -12.63 7.59
N GLN A 444 -9.95 -12.64 6.50
CA GLN A 444 -10.34 -12.02 5.23
C GLN A 444 -11.60 -12.68 4.66
N VAL A 445 -12.38 -11.92 3.87
CA VAL A 445 -13.62 -12.45 3.27
C VAL A 445 -13.33 -13.63 2.35
N SER A 446 -12.18 -13.62 1.67
CA SER A 446 -11.72 -14.74 0.83
C SER A 446 -11.64 -16.08 1.58
N ASP A 447 -11.38 -16.08 2.89
CA ASP A 447 -11.22 -17.32 3.67
C ASP A 447 -12.50 -17.72 4.41
N GLN A 448 -13.46 -16.80 4.54
CA GLN A 448 -14.74 -17.04 5.18
C GLN A 448 -15.64 -17.95 4.33
N ALA A 449 -16.59 -18.63 4.95
CA ALA A 449 -17.59 -19.41 4.23
C ALA A 449 -18.60 -18.51 3.48
N ILE A 450 -19.07 -18.97 2.31
CA ILE A 450 -20.08 -18.25 1.53
C ILE A 450 -21.45 -18.40 2.23
N PRO A 451 -22.07 -17.29 2.68
CA PRO A 451 -23.26 -17.32 3.52
C PRO A 451 -24.57 -17.57 2.77
N TYR A 452 -25.58 -17.97 3.52
CA TYR A 452 -26.96 -18.24 3.11
C TYR A 452 -27.65 -17.16 2.27
N TYR A 453 -27.40 -15.89 2.56
CA TYR A 453 -28.16 -14.79 1.96
C TYR A 453 -27.58 -14.35 0.60
N LEU A 454 -26.49 -14.98 0.13
CA LEU A 454 -25.89 -14.67 -1.16
C LEU A 454 -26.36 -15.61 -2.27
N ASN A 455 -26.44 -15.06 -3.47
CA ASN A 455 -26.66 -15.80 -4.71
C ASN A 455 -25.39 -16.60 -5.06
N TYR A 456 -25.28 -17.82 -4.51
CA TYR A 456 -24.09 -18.67 -4.63
C TYR A 456 -23.54 -18.80 -6.07
N PRO A 457 -24.33 -19.18 -7.10
CA PRO A 457 -23.85 -19.30 -8.47
C PRO A 457 -23.17 -18.05 -9.04
N LYS A 458 -23.51 -16.86 -8.51
CA LYS A 458 -22.98 -15.57 -8.96
C LYS A 458 -21.65 -15.22 -8.30
N VAL A 459 -21.46 -15.62 -7.04
CA VAL A 459 -20.34 -15.15 -6.20
C VAL A 459 -19.23 -16.17 -6.01
N TYR A 460 -19.51 -17.49 -6.10
CA TYR A 460 -18.55 -18.52 -5.67
C TYR A 460 -17.22 -18.51 -6.45
N GLN A 461 -17.24 -18.19 -7.75
CA GLN A 461 -16.03 -18.08 -8.58
C GLN A 461 -15.17 -16.88 -8.19
N PHE A 462 -15.80 -15.84 -7.64
CA PHE A 462 -15.17 -14.60 -7.27
C PHE A 462 -14.82 -14.54 -5.78
N TRP A 463 -15.07 -15.60 -5.01
CA TRP A 463 -14.93 -15.54 -3.56
C TRP A 463 -13.48 -15.45 -3.08
N ASN A 464 -12.65 -16.38 -3.56
CA ASN A 464 -11.24 -16.52 -3.20
C ASN A 464 -10.39 -16.65 -4.48
N TYR A 465 -9.41 -15.75 -4.66
CA TYR A 465 -8.58 -15.71 -5.86
C TYR A 465 -7.71 -16.96 -6.03
N ASP A 466 -7.14 -17.48 -4.95
CA ASP A 466 -6.30 -18.68 -4.99
C ASP A 466 -7.14 -19.92 -5.34
N ALA A 467 -8.34 -20.05 -4.78
CA ALA A 467 -9.26 -21.11 -5.15
C ALA A 467 -9.70 -20.98 -6.61
N TYR A 468 -9.99 -19.76 -7.09
CA TYR A 468 -10.38 -19.49 -8.47
C TYR A 468 -9.30 -19.92 -9.47
N ARG A 469 -8.07 -19.42 -9.33
CA ARG A 469 -6.98 -19.72 -10.27
C ARG A 469 -6.61 -21.21 -10.31
N LYS A 470 -6.88 -21.95 -9.22
CA LYS A 470 -6.62 -23.39 -9.09
C LYS A 470 -7.81 -24.27 -9.48
N GLY A 471 -8.92 -23.69 -9.95
CA GLY A 471 -10.14 -24.43 -10.30
C GLY A 471 -10.86 -25.06 -9.11
N ARG A 472 -10.63 -24.54 -7.90
CA ARG A 472 -11.16 -25.08 -6.63
C ARG A 472 -12.28 -24.25 -6.02
N SER A 473 -12.83 -23.24 -6.70
CA SER A 473 -13.91 -22.40 -6.17
C SER A 473 -15.13 -23.17 -5.65
N LYS A 474 -15.45 -24.34 -6.22
CA LYS A 474 -16.56 -25.19 -5.78
C LYS A 474 -16.31 -25.92 -4.44
N HIS A 475 -15.07 -25.95 -3.96
CA HIS A 475 -14.67 -26.63 -2.72
C HIS A 475 -14.58 -25.66 -1.53
N GLN A 476 -14.94 -24.39 -1.74
CA GLN A 476 -15.00 -23.41 -0.66
C GLN A 476 -16.17 -23.73 0.26
N PRO A 477 -16.01 -23.63 1.60
CA PRO A 477 -17.12 -23.81 2.53
C PRO A 477 -18.27 -22.87 2.18
N ALA A 478 -19.48 -23.40 2.05
CA ALA A 478 -20.62 -22.62 1.58
C ALA A 478 -21.95 -23.14 2.11
N TYR A 479 -22.93 -22.25 2.29
CA TYR A 479 -24.29 -22.70 2.60
C TYR A 479 -24.88 -23.52 1.43
N TYR A 480 -24.83 -22.98 0.20
CA TYR A 480 -25.29 -23.66 -1.02
C TYR A 480 -24.13 -24.30 -1.79
N HIS A 481 -24.42 -25.37 -2.54
CA HIS A 481 -23.48 -26.04 -3.42
C HIS A 481 -24.11 -26.28 -4.81
N SER A 482 -23.29 -26.29 -5.86
CA SER A 482 -23.79 -26.43 -7.25
C SER A 482 -24.19 -27.84 -7.63
N ASP A 483 -23.64 -28.86 -6.96
CA ASP A 483 -23.79 -30.27 -7.33
C ASP A 483 -24.47 -31.06 -6.21
N SER A 484 -25.67 -31.59 -6.47
CA SER A 484 -26.44 -32.44 -5.54
C SER A 484 -25.78 -33.79 -5.26
N ASN A 485 -24.85 -34.23 -6.11
CA ASN A 485 -24.14 -35.50 -5.99
C ASN A 485 -22.81 -35.40 -5.22
N HIS A 486 -22.28 -34.19 -5.01
CA HIS A 486 -21.13 -33.98 -4.14
C HIS A 486 -21.62 -33.74 -2.72
N VAL A 487 -21.66 -34.80 -1.93
CA VAL A 487 -21.82 -34.71 -0.48
C VAL A 487 -20.49 -34.19 0.09
N PHE A 488 -20.28 -32.88 0.01
CA PHE A 488 -19.20 -32.23 0.74
C PHE A 488 -19.57 -32.29 2.23
N ASN A 489 -19.09 -33.34 2.92
CA ASN A 489 -19.38 -33.55 4.34
C ASN A 489 -18.51 -32.63 5.21
N GLU A 490 -18.74 -31.32 5.10
CA GLU A 490 -17.97 -30.24 5.74
C GLU A 490 -17.65 -30.57 7.21
N LEU A 491 -18.67 -30.94 7.98
CA LEU A 491 -18.57 -31.16 9.44
C LEU A 491 -18.08 -32.55 9.87
N THR A 492 -17.70 -33.43 8.94
CA THR A 492 -17.19 -34.78 9.28
C THR A 492 -15.67 -34.86 9.28
N TYR A 493 -15.00 -33.88 8.68
CA TYR A 493 -13.55 -33.79 8.63
C TYR A 493 -13.01 -32.95 9.80
N ARG A 494 -11.69 -32.91 9.92
CA ARG A 494 -11.00 -32.14 10.96
C ARG A 494 -11.34 -30.64 10.83
N LEU A 495 -11.71 -30.03 11.96
CA LEU A 495 -12.22 -28.66 12.03
C LEU A 495 -11.18 -27.64 12.53
N ASP A 496 -9.92 -28.06 12.72
CA ASP A 496 -8.87 -27.25 13.35
C ASP A 496 -8.60 -25.91 12.63
N ASP A 497 -8.84 -25.84 11.32
CA ASP A 497 -8.68 -24.63 10.51
C ASP A 497 -9.88 -23.66 10.65
N TYR A 498 -10.93 -24.04 11.38
CA TYR A 498 -12.17 -23.29 11.53
C TYR A 498 -12.50 -23.02 13.00
N ASN A 499 -12.48 -21.74 13.40
CA ASN A 499 -12.80 -21.32 14.76
C ASN A 499 -14.23 -20.76 14.91
N PHE A 500 -15.06 -20.81 13.85
CA PHE A 500 -16.41 -20.26 13.85
C PHE A 500 -17.43 -21.18 13.14
N TYR A 501 -18.64 -21.26 13.70
CA TYR A 501 -19.76 -22.00 13.13
C TYR A 501 -20.86 -21.04 12.65
N ARG A 502 -21.06 -20.93 11.34
CA ARG A 502 -22.16 -20.16 10.77
C ARG A 502 -23.46 -20.95 10.84
N ILE A 503 -24.36 -20.59 11.74
CA ILE A 503 -25.68 -21.22 11.89
C ILE A 503 -26.72 -20.40 11.13
N GLU A 504 -27.18 -20.88 9.98
CA GLU A 504 -28.01 -20.12 9.04
C GLU A 504 -29.29 -20.88 8.65
N GLY A 505 -30.28 -20.17 8.11
CA GLY A 505 -31.59 -20.73 7.72
C GLY A 505 -32.58 -20.96 8.87
N HIS A 506 -32.25 -20.51 10.09
CA HIS A 506 -33.11 -20.63 11.27
C HIS A 506 -34.04 -19.43 11.50
N LEU A 507 -33.69 -18.23 11.01
CA LEU A 507 -34.52 -17.04 11.15
C LEU A 507 -35.89 -17.21 10.49
N GLY A 508 -36.96 -16.83 11.20
CA GLY A 508 -38.35 -16.97 10.77
C GLY A 508 -39.02 -18.30 11.19
N ARG A 509 -38.27 -19.27 11.72
CA ARG A 509 -38.83 -20.52 12.27
C ARG A 509 -39.31 -20.35 13.71
N SER A 510 -40.15 -21.27 14.16
CA SER A 510 -40.52 -21.37 15.58
C SER A 510 -39.28 -21.68 16.42
N ASN A 511 -39.24 -21.18 17.66
CA ASN A 511 -38.13 -21.44 18.57
C ASN A 511 -37.93 -22.94 18.83
N THR A 512 -39.03 -23.69 18.97
CA THR A 512 -38.98 -25.14 19.19
C THR A 512 -38.35 -25.88 18.02
N ASP A 513 -38.69 -25.51 16.79
CA ASP A 513 -38.16 -26.18 15.59
C ASP A 513 -36.70 -25.81 15.35
N ALA A 514 -36.35 -24.53 15.47
CA ALA A 514 -34.98 -24.05 15.29
C ALA A 514 -34.03 -24.68 16.33
N LEU A 515 -34.42 -24.69 17.60
CA LEU A 515 -33.61 -25.25 18.69
C LEU A 515 -33.41 -26.76 18.51
N LYS A 516 -34.46 -27.49 18.13
CA LYS A 516 -34.36 -28.92 17.83
C LYS A 516 -33.37 -29.18 16.70
N LEU A 517 -33.52 -28.48 15.57
CA LEU A 517 -32.64 -28.66 14.41
C LEU A 517 -31.18 -28.34 14.74
N ILE A 518 -30.90 -27.27 15.47
CA ILE A 518 -29.52 -26.90 15.83
C ILE A 518 -28.91 -27.94 16.77
N ARG A 519 -29.66 -28.41 17.79
CA ARG A 519 -29.21 -29.48 18.69
C ARG A 519 -28.99 -30.80 17.97
N ASP A 520 -29.85 -31.14 17.02
CA ASP A 520 -29.68 -32.34 16.19
C ASP A 520 -28.35 -32.29 15.42
N TYR A 521 -27.96 -31.12 14.87
CA TYR A 521 -26.64 -30.91 14.26
C TYR A 521 -25.50 -31.00 15.29
N GLN A 522 -25.64 -30.30 16.41
CA GLN A 522 -24.64 -30.28 17.50
C GLN A 522 -24.31 -31.70 17.98
N HIS A 523 -25.33 -32.52 18.25
CA HIS A 523 -25.16 -33.91 18.70
C HIS A 523 -24.65 -34.81 17.58
N ARG A 524 -25.12 -34.65 16.34
CA ARG A 524 -24.72 -35.49 15.20
C ARG A 524 -23.24 -35.35 14.86
N TYR A 525 -22.71 -34.12 14.93
CA TYR A 525 -21.33 -33.81 14.53
C TYR A 525 -20.41 -33.50 15.72
N ASN A 526 -20.89 -33.65 16.96
CA ASN A 526 -20.13 -33.37 18.18
C ASN A 526 -19.51 -31.95 18.21
N LEU A 527 -20.32 -30.93 17.90
CA LEU A 527 -19.84 -29.55 17.78
C LEU A 527 -19.71 -28.86 19.15
N PRO A 528 -18.60 -28.15 19.43
CA PRO A 528 -18.28 -27.60 20.75
C PRO A 528 -18.89 -26.20 20.97
N PHE A 529 -20.21 -26.09 20.98
CA PHE A 529 -20.92 -24.84 21.36
C PHE A 529 -22.21 -25.15 22.10
N ASP A 530 -22.71 -24.22 22.92
CA ASP A 530 -24.01 -24.33 23.58
C ASP A 530 -25.06 -23.41 22.94
N VAL A 531 -26.34 -23.80 23.06
CA VAL A 531 -27.47 -23.04 22.50
C VAL A 531 -28.46 -22.68 23.60
N ILE A 532 -28.64 -21.36 23.80
CA ILE A 532 -29.61 -20.80 24.74
C ILE A 532 -30.66 -19.98 23.97
N THR A 533 -31.93 -20.09 24.39
CA THR A 533 -32.99 -19.22 23.89
C THR A 533 -33.04 -17.98 24.77
N LEU A 534 -32.90 -16.80 24.17
CA LEU A 534 -33.08 -15.52 24.82
C LEU A 534 -34.41 -14.90 24.38
N LYS A 535 -35.10 -14.24 25.31
CA LYS A 535 -36.36 -13.54 25.06
C LYS A 535 -36.13 -12.04 25.12
N LEU A 536 -36.68 -11.31 24.16
CA LEU A 536 -36.82 -9.86 24.20
C LEU A 536 -38.14 -9.50 24.92
N GLY A 537 -38.07 -8.70 25.99
CA GLY A 537 -39.23 -8.23 26.78
C GLY A 537 -39.46 -8.96 28.13
N SER A 538 -40.26 -8.36 29.02
CA SER A 538 -40.60 -8.93 30.33
C SER A 538 -41.60 -10.10 30.24
N LEU A 539 -41.76 -10.87 31.31
CA LEU A 539 -42.72 -11.98 31.39
C LEU A 539 -44.19 -11.54 31.23
N ASP A 540 -44.50 -10.27 31.51
CA ASP A 540 -45.86 -9.73 31.54
C ASP A 540 -46.46 -9.39 30.16
N SER A 541 -45.70 -9.47 29.07
CA SER A 541 -46.17 -9.18 27.71
C SER A 541 -47.15 -10.22 27.14
N PHE A 542 -47.66 -11.14 27.97
CA PHE A 542 -48.51 -12.29 27.61
C PHE A 542 -49.78 -12.41 28.46
N LYS A 543 -50.19 -11.37 29.21
CA LYS A 543 -51.54 -11.31 29.78
C LYS A 543 -52.52 -10.68 28.81
#